data_AF-A0A2H0VEX6-F1
#
_entry.id   AF-A0A2H0VEX6-F1
#
_cell.length_a   1.000
_cell.length_b   1.000
_cell.length_c   1.000
_cell.angle_alpha   90.00
_cell.angle_beta   90.00
_cell.angle_gamma   90.00
#
_symmetry.space_group_name_H-M   'P 1'
#
loop_
_entity.id
_entity.type
_entity.pdbx_description
1 polymer ?
#
loop_
_entity_poly.entity_id
_entity_poly.type
_entity_poly.pdbx_seq_one_letter_code
_entity_poly.pdbx_strand_id
1 'polypeptide(L)'
;MRDITQQKDKPKGGSPNKGFAIALIAGVILLAVGFTAWFLVSGGEFNGMTWMMFVVLGVIILAGVVAAVLALKQKEKREPDYYTFFVMGLIWTPVGLLLENMYAFTVMGVVFLIVGLANKDKWKNRRTWKDLTPTEKKFKYGAIIILGILVLAGLAVYYLNL
;
A
#
# COMPACT_ATOMS: atom_id res chain seq x y z
N MET A 1 -3.86 10.26 50.82
CA MET A 1 -5.14 10.71 50.25
C MET A 1 -4.83 11.61 49.07
N ARG A 2 -5.27 11.20 47.86
CA ARG A 2 -5.43 11.99 46.60
C ARG A 2 -4.13 12.64 46.08
N ASP A 3 -3.67 12.29 44.87
CA ASP A 3 -4.33 12.78 43.68
C ASP A 3 -4.40 11.77 42.52
N ILE A 4 -5.64 11.59 42.08
CA ILE A 4 -6.09 10.75 40.98
C ILE A 4 -6.65 11.73 39.93
N THR A 5 -5.79 12.51 39.28
CA THR A 5 -6.25 13.61 38.39
C THR A 5 -5.45 13.73 37.09
N GLN A 6 -4.76 12.67 36.66
CA GLN A 6 -4.12 12.58 35.34
C GLN A 6 -4.98 11.77 34.33
N GLN A 7 -6.31 11.94 34.37
CA GLN A 7 -7.24 11.27 33.46
C GLN A 7 -8.14 12.28 32.74
N LYS A 8 -7.57 13.03 31.79
CA LYS A 8 -8.23 13.75 30.68
C LYS A 8 -7.09 14.51 30.02
N ASP A 9 -6.58 14.10 28.87
CA ASP A 9 -7.30 14.22 27.63
C ASP A 9 -6.94 13.09 26.66
N LYS A 10 -7.90 12.19 26.43
CA LYS A 10 -7.87 11.36 25.21
C LYS A 10 -8.27 12.28 24.05
N PRO A 11 -7.47 12.38 22.97
CA PRO A 11 -7.91 13.10 21.78
C PRO A 11 -9.19 12.43 21.27
N LYS A 12 -10.29 13.19 21.25
CA LYS A 12 -11.56 12.75 20.68
C LYS A 12 -11.28 12.36 19.22
N GLY A 13 -11.38 11.06 18.95
CA GLY A 13 -11.21 10.50 17.61
C GLY A 13 -12.22 11.14 16.67
N GLY A 14 -11.78 12.16 15.94
CA GLY A 14 -12.58 12.78 14.89
C GLY A 14 -12.88 11.74 13.83
N SER A 15 -14.17 11.44 13.65
CA SER A 15 -14.63 10.46 12.68
C SER A 15 -14.03 10.74 11.29
N PRO A 16 -13.73 9.69 10.50
CA PRO A 16 -13.25 9.85 9.14
C PRO A 16 -14.16 10.83 8.38
N ASN A 17 -13.57 11.80 7.67
CA ASN A 17 -14.35 12.77 6.91
C ASN A 17 -15.20 11.99 5.89
N LYS A 18 -16.52 12.02 6.07
CA LYS A 18 -17.48 11.20 5.31
C LYS A 18 -17.25 11.36 3.81
N GLY A 19 -16.89 12.56 3.35
CA GLY A 19 -16.60 12.83 1.94
C GLY A 19 -15.43 12.02 1.37
N PHE A 20 -14.36 11.79 2.14
CA PHE A 20 -13.24 10.98 1.67
C PHE A 20 -13.57 9.49 1.65
N ALA A 21 -14.26 8.99 2.68
CA ALA A 21 -14.71 7.60 2.70
C ALA A 21 -15.64 7.29 1.53
N ILE A 22 -16.55 8.22 1.21
CA ILE A 22 -17.45 8.13 0.05
C ILE A 22 -16.64 8.14 -1.25
N ALA A 23 -15.64 9.01 -1.39
CA ALA A 23 -14.79 9.04 -2.59
C ALA A 23 -13.99 7.75 -2.79
N LEU A 24 -13.48 7.17 -1.70
CA LEU A 24 -12.74 5.90 -1.73
C LEU A 24 -13.66 4.74 -2.14
N ILE A 25 -14.84 4.66 -1.54
CA ILE A 25 -15.86 3.65 -1.88
C ILE A 25 -16.33 3.82 -3.32
N ALA A 26 -16.59 5.05 -3.77
CA ALA A 26 -16.98 5.34 -5.14
C ALA A 26 -15.88 4.95 -6.14
N GLY A 27 -14.60 5.19 -5.83
CA GLY A 27 -13.47 4.75 -6.64
C GLY A 27 -13.40 3.22 -6.75
N VAL A 28 -13.57 2.50 -5.64
CA VAL A 28 -13.60 1.03 -5.62
C VAL A 28 -14.78 0.49 -6.43
N ILE A 29 -15.96 1.10 -6.30
CA ILE A 29 -17.16 0.71 -7.07
C ILE A 29 -16.97 0.97 -8.56
N LEU A 30 -16.43 2.13 -8.96
CA LEU A 30 -16.15 2.42 -10.36
C LEU A 30 -15.15 1.45 -10.98
N LEU A 31 -14.10 1.08 -10.24
CA LEU A 31 -13.14 0.06 -10.68
C LEU A 31 -13.80 -1.31 -10.81
N ALA A 32 -14.65 -1.70 -9.87
CA ALA A 32 -15.40 -2.95 -9.94
C ALA A 32 -16.37 -2.96 -11.14
N VAL A 33 -17.11 -1.88 -11.39
CA VAL A 33 -18.05 -1.77 -12.52
C VAL A 33 -17.32 -1.77 -13.86
N GLY A 34 -16.21 -1.03 -13.96
CA GLY A 34 -15.36 -1.03 -15.16
C GLY A 34 -14.79 -2.42 -15.44
N PHE A 35 -14.39 -3.14 -14.39
CA PHE A 35 -13.96 -4.54 -14.48
C PHE A 35 -15.08 -5.46 -14.99
N THR A 36 -16.28 -5.40 -14.41
CA THR A 36 -17.40 -6.25 -14.84
C THR A 36 -17.82 -5.96 -16.28
N ALA A 37 -17.81 -4.69 -16.69
CA ALA A 37 -18.13 -4.29 -18.05
C ALA A 37 -17.08 -4.79 -19.06
N TRP A 38 -15.79 -4.60 -18.75
CA TRP A 38 -14.70 -5.12 -19.56
C TRP A 38 -14.74 -6.64 -19.66
N PHE A 39 -15.02 -7.35 -18.55
CA PHE A 39 -15.14 -8.80 -18.50
C PHE A 39 -16.26 -9.36 -19.40
N LEU A 40 -17.41 -8.68 -19.41
CA LEU A 40 -18.53 -9.04 -20.28
C LEU A 40 -18.21 -8.78 -21.76
N VAL A 41 -17.47 -7.71 -22.06
CA VAL A 41 -17.05 -7.37 -23.43
C VAL A 41 -15.93 -8.28 -23.93
N SER A 42 -15.04 -8.74 -23.06
CA SER A 42 -13.91 -9.62 -23.40
C SER A 42 -14.31 -11.10 -23.55
N GLY A 43 -15.61 -11.43 -23.49
CA GLY A 43 -16.11 -12.79 -23.68
C GLY A 43 -15.69 -13.78 -22.59
N GLY A 44 -15.17 -13.29 -21.45
CA GLY A 44 -14.73 -14.14 -20.33
C GLY A 44 -13.52 -15.03 -20.60
N GLU A 45 -12.79 -14.85 -21.69
CA GLU A 45 -11.59 -15.65 -21.98
C GLU A 45 -10.41 -15.25 -21.07
N PHE A 46 -10.33 -15.87 -19.90
CA PHE A 46 -9.19 -15.73 -19.00
C PHE A 46 -8.03 -16.60 -19.48
N ASN A 47 -7.11 -16.02 -20.26
CA ASN A 47 -5.78 -16.62 -20.41
C ASN A 47 -4.92 -16.34 -19.15
N GLY A 48 -3.92 -17.20 -18.90
CA GLY A 48 -3.09 -17.12 -17.69
C GLY A 48 -2.37 -15.77 -17.50
N MET A 49 -2.02 -15.10 -18.61
CA MET A 49 -1.38 -13.78 -18.60
C MET A 49 -2.33 -12.68 -18.11
N THR A 50 -3.59 -12.72 -18.56
CA THR A 50 -4.65 -11.79 -18.13
C THR A 50 -4.95 -11.97 -16.63
N TRP A 51 -4.95 -13.21 -16.14
CA TRP A 51 -5.20 -13.50 -14.73
C TRP A 51 -4.11 -12.94 -13.80
N MET A 52 -2.84 -13.11 -14.15
CA MET A 52 -1.72 -12.53 -13.39
C MET A 52 -1.79 -11.01 -13.30
N MET A 53 -2.14 -10.34 -14.40
CA MET A 53 -2.28 -8.88 -14.42
C MET A 53 -3.34 -8.40 -13.42
N PHE A 54 -4.46 -9.13 -13.28
CA PHE A 54 -5.52 -8.80 -12.32
C PHE A 54 -5.15 -9.09 -10.86
N VAL A 55 -4.39 -10.16 -10.60
CA VAL A 55 -3.86 -10.42 -9.25
C VAL A 55 -2.94 -9.28 -8.82
N VAL A 56 -2.02 -8.87 -9.71
CA VAL A 56 -1.10 -7.75 -9.45
C VAL A 56 -1.89 -6.45 -9.24
N LEU A 57 -2.87 -6.16 -10.11
CA LEU A 57 -3.71 -4.97 -9.97
C LEU A 57 -4.50 -4.99 -8.65
N GLY A 58 -5.06 -6.14 -8.28
CA GLY A 58 -5.79 -6.34 -7.03
C GLY A 58 -4.90 -6.12 -5.79
N VAL A 59 -3.66 -6.63 -5.80
CA VAL A 59 -2.69 -6.41 -4.72
C VAL A 59 -2.33 -4.92 -4.62
N ILE A 60 -2.12 -4.24 -5.75
CA ILE A 60 -1.81 -2.79 -5.79
C ILE A 60 -2.98 -1.97 -5.21
N ILE A 61 -4.21 -2.27 -5.63
CA ILE A 61 -5.41 -1.60 -5.12
C ILE A 61 -5.57 -1.86 -3.62
N LEU A 62 -5.40 -3.11 -3.17
CA LEU A 62 -5.49 -3.47 -1.76
C LEU A 62 -4.42 -2.75 -0.92
N ALA A 63 -3.18 -2.71 -1.41
CA ALA A 63 -2.08 -1.99 -0.77
C ALA A 63 -2.35 -0.48 -0.72
N GLY A 64 -2.91 0.09 -1.80
CA GLY A 64 -3.33 1.49 -1.87
C GLY A 64 -4.45 1.83 -0.89
N VAL A 65 -5.46 0.96 -0.77
CA VAL A 65 -6.56 1.10 0.20
C VAL A 65 -6.03 1.00 1.63
N VAL A 66 -5.18 0.03 1.92
CA VAL A 66 -4.54 -0.11 3.25
C VAL A 66 -3.70 1.13 3.57
N ALA A 67 -2.88 1.61 2.62
CA ALA A 67 -2.09 2.82 2.79
C ALA A 67 -2.97 4.06 3.00
N ALA A 68 -4.07 4.19 2.25
CA ALA A 68 -5.03 5.29 2.41
C ALA A 68 -5.73 5.24 3.77
N VAL A 69 -6.18 4.07 4.22
CA VAL A 69 -6.80 3.91 5.55
C VAL A 69 -5.80 4.24 6.67
N LEU A 70 -4.54 3.84 6.52
CA LEU A 70 -3.48 4.19 7.46
C LEU A 70 -3.15 5.69 7.44
N ALA A 71 -3.12 6.31 6.26
CA ALA A 71 -2.90 7.74 6.09
C ALA A 71 -4.06 8.57 6.68
N LEU A 72 -5.31 8.14 6.50
CA LEU A 72 -6.49 8.78 7.09
C LEU A 72 -6.54 8.68 8.61
N LYS A 73 -6.02 7.60 9.19
CA LYS A 73 -5.87 7.47 10.65
C LYS A 73 -4.77 8.38 11.20
N GLN A 74 -3.87 8.89 10.36
CA GLN A 74 -2.78 9.77 10.74
C GLN A 74 -3.10 11.22 10.33
N LYS A 75 -3.95 11.90 11.12
CA LYS A 75 -4.23 13.34 10.98
C LYS A 75 -3.12 14.26 11.52
N GLU A 76 -2.01 13.73 12.01
CA GLU A 76 -0.80 14.53 12.20
C GLU A 76 -0.14 14.72 10.84
N LYS A 77 0.27 15.96 10.52
CA LYS A 77 1.12 16.29 9.38
C LYS A 77 2.44 15.51 9.52
N ARG A 78 2.45 14.25 9.11
CA ARG A 78 3.66 13.46 9.02
C ARG A 78 4.48 14.09 7.92
N GLU A 79 5.58 14.72 8.31
CA GLU A 79 6.57 15.16 7.34
C GLU A 79 6.93 13.97 6.44
N PRO A 80 7.05 14.18 5.12
CA PRO A 80 7.34 13.11 4.18
C PRO A 80 8.56 12.31 4.61
N ASP A 81 8.43 10.98 4.65
CA ASP A 81 9.57 10.13 4.94
C ASP A 81 10.40 9.95 3.65
N TYR A 82 11.34 10.86 3.45
CA TYR A 82 12.27 10.87 2.31
C TYR A 82 13.09 9.59 2.20
N TYR A 83 13.30 8.87 3.30
CA TYR A 83 13.93 7.56 3.24
C TYR A 83 13.02 6.51 2.61
N THR A 84 11.72 6.54 2.89
CA THR A 84 10.77 5.64 2.22
C THR A 84 10.78 5.88 0.70
N PHE A 85 10.89 7.14 0.25
CA PHE A 85 11.08 7.45 -1.17
C PHE A 85 12.39 6.87 -1.73
N PHE A 86 13.50 7.00 -1.00
CA PHE A 86 14.78 6.39 -1.39
C PHE A 86 14.67 4.86 -1.53
N VAL A 87 14.07 4.18 -0.54
CA VAL A 87 13.88 2.72 -0.56
C VAL A 87 12.95 2.30 -1.69
N MET A 88 11.85 3.03 -1.91
CA MET A 88 10.98 2.78 -3.05
C MET A 88 11.74 2.94 -4.37
N GLY A 89 12.53 3.99 -4.55
CA GLY A 89 13.36 4.17 -5.73
C GLY A 89 14.35 3.02 -5.95
N LEU A 90 14.98 2.54 -4.88
CA LEU A 90 15.90 1.40 -4.92
C LEU A 90 15.21 0.07 -5.30
N ILE A 91 13.94 -0.12 -4.92
CA ILE A 91 13.15 -1.30 -5.29
C ILE A 91 12.64 -1.20 -6.72
N TRP A 92 12.08 -0.05 -7.11
CA TRP A 92 11.44 0.12 -8.42
C TRP A 92 12.43 0.22 -9.59
N THR A 93 13.65 0.69 -9.35
CA THR A 93 14.68 0.80 -10.38
C THR A 93 15.06 -0.57 -10.99
N PRO A 94 15.48 -1.58 -10.20
CA PRO A 94 15.78 -2.91 -10.73
C PRO A 94 14.53 -3.61 -11.26
N VAL A 95 13.35 -3.41 -10.65
CA VAL A 95 12.09 -3.98 -11.16
C VAL A 95 11.79 -3.49 -12.58
N GLY A 96 11.93 -2.18 -12.84
CA GLY A 96 11.72 -1.63 -14.18
C GLY A 96 12.78 -2.08 -15.19
N LEU A 97 14.01 -2.39 -14.73
CA LEU A 97 15.07 -2.94 -15.59
C LEU A 97 14.83 -4.41 -15.95
N LEU A 98 14.22 -5.19 -15.04
CA LEU A 98 13.94 -6.61 -15.23
C LEU A 98 12.68 -6.86 -16.09
N LEU A 99 11.77 -5.88 -16.15
CA LEU A 99 10.53 -5.98 -16.92
C LEU A 99 10.73 -5.32 -18.30
N GLU A 100 10.84 -6.13 -19.34
CA GLU A 100 10.95 -5.66 -20.72
C GLU A 100 9.78 -4.73 -21.08
N ASN A 101 10.08 -3.59 -21.73
CA ASN A 101 9.14 -2.53 -22.13
C ASN A 101 8.52 -1.68 -21.00
N MET A 102 8.96 -1.85 -19.76
CA MET A 102 8.45 -1.10 -18.60
C MET A 102 9.38 0.02 -18.11
N TYR A 103 9.99 0.75 -19.05
CA TYR A 103 10.91 1.87 -18.77
C TYR A 103 10.32 2.96 -17.85
N ALA A 104 9.00 3.12 -17.83
CA ALA A 104 8.32 4.04 -16.93
C ALA A 104 8.61 3.74 -15.45
N PHE A 105 8.73 2.47 -15.07
CA PHE A 105 9.05 2.07 -13.69
C PHE A 105 10.51 2.35 -13.34
N THR A 106 11.43 2.20 -14.29
CA THR A 106 12.83 2.58 -14.12
C THR A 106 12.96 4.08 -13.92
N VAL A 107 12.31 4.89 -14.77
CA VAL A 107 12.32 6.35 -14.67
C VAL A 107 11.71 6.80 -13.35
N MET A 108 10.57 6.25 -12.96
CA MET A 108 9.93 6.54 -11.67
C MET A 108 10.82 6.12 -10.48
N GLY A 109 11.45 4.95 -10.56
CA GLY A 109 12.39 4.45 -9.56
C GLY A 109 13.57 5.40 -9.38
N VAL A 110 14.19 5.84 -10.47
CA VAL A 110 15.30 6.80 -10.46
C VAL A 110 14.86 8.14 -9.87
N VAL A 111 13.68 8.66 -10.23
CA VAL A 111 13.15 9.90 -9.65
C VAL A 111 12.98 9.79 -8.14
N PHE A 112 12.36 8.71 -7.64
CA PHE A 112 12.21 8.49 -6.21
C PHE A 112 13.55 8.31 -5.48
N LEU A 113 14.51 7.66 -6.13
CA LEU A 113 15.86 7.49 -5.61
C LEU A 113 16.54 8.85 -5.46
N ILE A 114 16.48 9.71 -6.48
CA ILE A 114 17.05 11.07 -6.47
C ILE A 114 16.36 11.93 -5.40
N VAL A 115 15.03 11.95 -5.35
CA VAL A 115 14.27 12.74 -4.37
C VAL A 115 14.61 12.32 -2.93
N GLY A 116 14.73 11.02 -2.70
CA GLY A 116 15.10 10.46 -1.40
C GLY A 116 16.55 10.76 -1.00
N LEU A 117 17.48 10.73 -1.96
CA LEU A 117 18.90 11.04 -1.72
C LEU A 117 19.15 12.55 -1.54
N ALA A 118 18.45 13.40 -2.30
CA ALA A 118 18.55 14.85 -2.24
C ALA A 118 18.04 15.41 -0.89
N ASN A 119 17.14 14.69 -0.21
CA ASN A 119 16.63 15.03 1.12
C ASN A 119 17.17 14.08 2.20
N LYS A 120 18.41 13.58 2.05
CA LYS A 120 19.05 12.67 3.02
C LYS A 120 19.17 13.24 4.42
N ASP A 121 19.29 14.57 4.51
CA ASP A 121 19.31 15.36 5.74
C ASP A 121 18.01 15.25 6.54
N LYS A 122 16.89 14.97 5.85
CA LYS A 122 15.55 14.83 6.45
C LYS A 122 15.16 13.38 6.71
N TRP A 123 16.10 12.44 6.61
CA TRP A 123 15.85 11.06 7.01
C TRP A 123 15.61 11.01 8.51
N LYS A 124 14.33 11.02 8.91
CA LYS A 124 13.93 11.00 10.31
C LYS A 124 14.49 9.78 11.04
N ASN A 125 14.78 9.96 12.33
CA ASN A 125 15.03 8.87 13.27
C ASN A 125 13.90 7.84 13.16
N ARG A 126 14.19 6.73 12.48
CA ARG A 126 13.21 5.70 12.18
C ARG A 126 12.68 5.14 13.48
N ARG A 127 11.35 5.11 13.64
CA ARG A 127 10.74 4.19 14.60
C ARG A 127 11.16 2.79 14.20
N THR A 128 12.05 2.23 14.98
CA THR A 128 12.55 0.88 14.75
C THR A 128 11.44 -0.09 15.18
N TRP A 129 11.46 -1.34 14.73
CA TRP A 129 10.48 -2.35 15.14
C TRP A 129 10.34 -2.47 16.68
N LYS A 130 11.35 -2.03 17.43
CA LYS A 130 11.36 -1.95 18.88
C LYS A 130 10.41 -0.86 19.44
N ASP A 131 10.17 0.21 18.70
CA ASP A 131 9.37 1.37 19.11
C ASP A 131 7.87 1.25 18.76
N LEU A 132 7.49 0.15 18.13
CA LEU A 132 6.11 -0.10 17.74
C LEU A 132 5.30 -0.63 18.92
N THR A 133 4.10 -0.07 19.10
CA THR A 133 3.15 -0.56 20.11
C THR A 133 2.73 -2.00 19.78
N PRO A 134 2.40 -2.83 20.78
CA PRO A 134 2.00 -4.23 20.56
C PRO A 134 0.79 -4.36 19.61
N THR A 135 -0.09 -3.37 19.56
CA THR A 135 -1.23 -3.32 18.62
C THR A 135 -0.80 -3.09 17.17
N GLU A 136 0.13 -2.17 16.93
CA GLU A 136 0.68 -1.91 15.59
C GLU A 136 1.49 -3.10 15.06
N LYS A 137 2.21 -3.80 15.95
CA LYS A 137 2.92 -5.04 15.59
C LYS A 137 1.95 -6.10 15.09
N LYS A 138 0.86 -6.38 15.82
CA LYS A 138 -0.15 -7.38 15.41
C LYS A 138 -0.77 -7.05 14.05
N PHE A 139 -1.07 -5.77 13.79
CA PHE A 139 -1.59 -5.36 12.49
C PHE A 139 -0.55 -5.57 11.36
N LYS A 140 0.71 -5.18 11.57
CA LYS A 140 1.78 -5.40 10.59
C LYS A 140 2.01 -6.88 10.32
N TYR A 141 2.03 -7.73 11.36
CA TYR A 141 2.15 -9.18 11.19
C TYR A 141 0.96 -9.74 10.42
N GLY A 142 -0.26 -9.34 10.76
CA GLY A 142 -1.45 -9.76 10.02
C GLY A 142 -1.38 -9.37 8.54
N ALA A 143 -0.97 -8.15 8.24
CA ALA A 143 -0.77 -7.69 6.86
C ALA A 143 0.30 -8.51 6.12
N ILE A 144 1.45 -8.77 6.74
CA ILE A 144 2.52 -9.58 6.14
C ILE A 144 2.05 -11.03 5.89
N ILE A 145 1.33 -11.62 6.85
CA ILE A 145 0.80 -12.99 6.72
C ILE A 145 -0.21 -13.07 5.58
N ILE A 146 -1.18 -12.14 5.52
CA ILE A 146 -2.17 -12.10 4.44
C ILE A 146 -1.48 -11.96 3.08
N LEU A 147 -0.51 -11.04 2.98
CA LEU A 147 0.20 -10.79 1.74
C LEU A 147 1.07 -12.00 1.34
N GLY A 148 1.68 -12.67 2.30
CA GLY A 148 2.41 -13.93 2.09
C GLY A 148 1.50 -15.06 1.60
N ILE A 149 0.34 -15.26 2.22
CA ILE A 149 -0.67 -16.25 1.77
C ILE A 149 -1.13 -15.93 0.35
N LEU A 150 -1.36 -14.66 0.03
CA LEU A 150 -1.81 -14.23 -1.28
C LEU A 150 -0.76 -14.53 -2.37
N VAL A 151 0.53 -14.28 -2.08
CA VAL A 151 1.63 -14.63 -2.99
C VAL A 151 1.74 -16.15 -3.17
N LEU A 152 1.68 -16.92 -2.08
CA LEU A 152 1.72 -18.39 -2.14
C LEU A 152 0.55 -18.98 -2.90
N ALA A 153 -0.67 -18.43 -2.72
CA ALA A 153 -1.84 -18.84 -3.47
C ALA A 153 -1.69 -18.54 -4.97
N GLY A 154 -1.17 -17.36 -5.32
CA GLY A 154 -0.87 -17.00 -6.71
C GLY A 154 0.15 -17.95 -7.36
N LEU A 155 1.21 -18.31 -6.63
CA LEU A 155 2.20 -19.29 -7.08
C LEU A 155 1.59 -20.69 -7.24
N ALA A 156 0.78 -21.15 -6.28
CA ALA A 156 0.13 -22.45 -6.35
C ALA A 156 -0.80 -22.55 -7.57
N VAL A 157 -1.60 -21.52 -7.83
CA VAL A 157 -2.45 -21.46 -9.03
C VAL A 157 -1.62 -21.46 -10.30
N TYR A 158 -0.52 -20.70 -10.36
CA TYR A 158 0.38 -20.72 -11.51
C TYR A 158 0.94 -22.11 -11.80
N TYR A 159 1.43 -22.82 -10.77
CA TYR A 159 2.00 -24.16 -10.92
C TYR A 159 0.96 -25.26 -11.21
N LEU A 160 -0.28 -25.11 -10.74
CA LEU A 160 -1.36 -26.07 -11.01
C LEU A 160 -1.99 -25.88 -12.40
N ASN A 161 -1.77 -24.73 -13.03
CA ASN A 161 -2.31 -24.36 -14.33
C ASN A 161 -1.23 -24.32 -15.43
N LEU A 162 -0.02 -24.80 -15.12
CA LEU A 162 1.11 -25.03 -16.03
C LEU A 162 1.15 -26.51 -16.42
#